data_AF-A0A315ZLF7-F1
#
_entry.id   AF-A0A315ZLF7-F1
#
_cell.length_a   1.000
_cell.length_b   1.000
_cell.length_c   1.000
_cell.angle_alpha   90.00
_cell.angle_beta   90.00
_cell.angle_gamma   90.00
#
_symmetry.space_group_name_H-M   'P 1'
#
loop_
_entity.id
_entity.type
_entity.pdbx_description
1 polymer ?
#
loop_
_entity_poly.entity_id
_entity_poly.type
_entity_poly.pdbx_seq_one_letter_code
_entity_poly.pdbx_strand_id
1 'polypeptide(L)'
;MHAFFRIVSNNLEFGAQKGQTPVSVPYSQEEIMDGQYKGMAIGVFELDSECACFVALDAAAKTADVKIQAVERNRLSAGACVKMRGSVSDVKAAMEAALEAARPMANIVSHTVIAAPAADTETAIEMTIHK
;
A
#
# COMPACT_ATOMS: atom_id res chain seq x y z
N MET A 1 -24.33 -1.18 -12.14
CA MET A 1 -23.59 -2.00 -11.17
C MET A 1 -22.30 -1.22 -10.87
N HIS A 2 -22.36 -0.35 -9.86
CA HIS A 2 -21.31 0.63 -9.54
C HIS A 2 -20.15 -0.03 -8.79
N ALA A 3 -18.92 0.19 -9.25
CA ALA A 3 -17.72 0.04 -8.43
C ALA A 3 -17.14 1.45 -8.21
N PHE A 4 -17.18 1.90 -6.97
CA PHE A 4 -16.64 3.19 -6.54
C PHE A 4 -15.15 2.99 -6.25
N PHE A 5 -14.30 3.41 -7.19
CA PHE A 5 -12.85 3.34 -7.05
C PHE A 5 -12.41 4.52 -6.17
N ARG A 6 -12.20 4.30 -4.87
CA ARG A 6 -11.64 5.32 -3.97
C ARG A 6 -10.12 5.34 -4.13
N ILE A 7 -9.67 5.98 -5.20
CA ILE A 7 -8.31 6.54 -5.25
C ILE A 7 -8.23 7.61 -4.16
N VAL A 8 -7.43 7.39 -3.12
CA VAL A 8 -6.99 8.47 -2.23
C VAL A 8 -5.72 9.05 -2.85
N SER A 9 -5.88 9.74 -3.99
CA SER A 9 -4.87 10.68 -4.47
C SER A 9 -5.04 11.95 -3.64
N ASN A 10 -4.23 12.07 -2.59
CA ASN A 10 -3.99 13.37 -1.98
C ASN A 10 -3.15 14.19 -2.96
N ASN A 11 -3.83 14.89 -3.87
CA ASN A 11 -3.40 16.13 -4.50
C ASN A 11 -4.66 16.89 -4.93
N LEU A 12 -5.36 17.43 -3.93
CA LEU A 12 -6.21 18.59 -4.17
C LEU A 12 -5.33 19.81 -3.92
N GLU A 13 -4.91 20.44 -5.02
CA GLU A 13 -4.45 21.82 -4.97
C GLU A 13 -5.62 22.69 -4.47
N PHE A 14 -5.64 23.00 -3.18
CA PHE A 14 -6.41 24.13 -2.70
C PHE A 14 -5.60 25.38 -3.01
N GLY A 15 -6.04 26.10 -4.06
CA GLY A 15 -5.55 27.43 -4.36
C GLY A 15 -5.61 28.30 -3.11
N ALA A 16 -4.55 29.07 -2.89
CA ALA A 16 -4.52 30.10 -1.85
C ALA A 16 -5.55 31.20 -2.21
N GLN A 17 -6.82 30.99 -1.86
CA GLN A 17 -7.78 32.09 -1.75
C GLN A 17 -7.48 32.82 -0.43
N LYS A 18 -6.93 34.03 -0.55
CA LYS A 18 -6.74 34.96 0.57
C LYS A 18 -8.07 35.14 1.31
N GLY A 19 -8.14 34.76 2.59
CA GLY A 19 -9.19 35.25 3.49
C GLY A 19 -9.82 34.27 4.48
N GLN A 20 -9.39 33.01 4.58
CA GLN A 20 -9.96 32.08 5.56
C GLN A 20 -8.90 31.63 6.55
N THR A 21 -9.09 31.97 7.83
CA THR A 21 -8.23 31.53 8.93
C THR A 21 -8.19 30.00 8.96
N PRO A 22 -7.00 29.37 9.10
CA PRO A 22 -6.92 27.91 9.16
C PRO A 22 -7.67 27.42 10.38
N VAL A 23 -8.64 26.52 10.14
CA VAL A 23 -9.34 25.80 11.20
C VAL A 23 -8.34 24.80 11.76
N SER A 24 -7.92 24.99 13.02
CA SER A 24 -6.98 24.09 13.70
C SER A 24 -7.65 22.74 13.95
N VAL A 25 -7.33 21.74 13.13
CA VAL A 25 -7.67 20.34 13.43
C VAL A 25 -6.85 19.87 14.64
N PRO A 26 -7.48 19.26 15.66
CA PRO A 26 -6.89 19.12 17.00
C PRO A 26 -5.99 17.90 17.19
N TYR A 27 -5.67 17.13 16.15
CA TYR A 27 -4.85 15.92 16.28
C TYR A 27 -3.41 16.15 15.86
N SER A 28 -2.48 15.68 16.70
CA SER A 28 -1.04 15.70 16.42
C SER A 28 -0.69 14.63 15.36
N GLN A 29 0.28 14.92 14.48
CA GLN A 29 0.69 13.98 13.41
C GLN A 29 1.16 12.61 13.92
N GLU A 30 1.62 12.53 15.17
CA GLU A 30 2.04 11.29 15.82
C GLU A 30 0.86 10.34 16.13
N GLU A 31 -0.31 10.87 16.49
CA GLU A 31 -1.51 10.04 16.79
C GLU A 31 -2.12 9.37 15.55
N ILE A 32 -1.79 9.83 14.35
CA ILE A 32 -2.27 9.23 13.08
C ILE A 32 -1.40 8.02 12.68
N MET A 33 -0.20 7.85 13.25
CA MET A 33 0.81 6.93 12.71
C MET A 33 1.01 5.64 13.54
N ASP A 34 0.82 5.63 14.85
CA ASP A 34 1.23 4.48 15.71
C ASP A 34 0.23 3.29 15.77
N GLY A 35 -0.89 3.35 15.06
CA GLY A 35 -2.01 2.42 15.28
C GLY A 35 -2.63 1.74 14.06
N GLN A 36 -2.34 2.19 12.84
CA GLN A 36 -3.18 1.83 11.69
C GLN A 36 -3.05 0.34 11.29
N TYR A 37 -1.86 -0.23 11.42
CA TYR A 37 -1.56 -1.59 10.96
C TYR A 37 -1.11 -2.54 12.07
N LYS A 38 -1.17 -2.11 13.33
CA LYS A 38 -0.74 -2.90 14.47
C LYS A 38 -1.52 -4.22 14.55
N GLY A 39 -0.79 -5.32 14.60
CA GLY A 39 -1.36 -6.68 14.67
C GLY A 39 -1.91 -7.21 13.33
N MET A 40 -1.74 -6.48 12.23
CA MET A 40 -2.10 -6.95 10.89
C MET A 40 -0.94 -7.72 10.25
N ALA A 41 -1.27 -8.71 9.44
CA ALA A 41 -0.29 -9.35 8.56
C ALA A 41 0.13 -8.37 7.45
N ILE A 42 1.33 -8.59 6.89
CA ILE A 42 1.80 -7.91 5.69
C ILE A 42 2.09 -8.90 4.57
N GLY A 43 1.61 -8.58 3.37
CA GLY A 43 2.07 -9.16 2.13
C GLY A 43 3.00 -8.19 1.43
N VAL A 44 4.16 -8.67 1.02
CA VAL A 44 5.15 -7.90 0.27
C VAL A 44 5.44 -8.62 -1.03
N PHE A 45 5.37 -7.93 -2.15
CA PHE A 45 5.82 -8.48 -3.43
C PHE A 45 6.56 -7.41 -4.23
N GLU A 46 7.50 -7.85 -5.06
CA GLU A 46 8.29 -7.01 -5.93
C GLU A 46 8.18 -7.53 -7.35
N LEU A 47 7.83 -6.64 -8.27
CA LEU A 47 7.81 -6.92 -9.71
C LEU A 47 8.81 -6.01 -10.41
N ASP A 48 9.30 -6.44 -11.57
CA ASP A 48 10.20 -5.64 -12.42
C ASP A 48 9.47 -4.60 -13.30
N SER A 49 8.15 -4.46 -13.11
CA SER A 49 7.30 -3.49 -13.78
C SER A 49 6.29 -2.88 -12.83
N GLU A 50 6.35 -1.57 -12.65
CA GLU A 50 5.41 -0.83 -11.82
C GLU A 50 3.98 -0.84 -12.38
N CYS A 51 3.83 -0.82 -13.71
CA CYS A 51 2.51 -0.95 -14.32
C CYS A 51 1.85 -2.27 -13.93
N ALA A 52 2.64 -3.36 -13.92
CA ALA A 52 2.15 -4.65 -13.44
C ALA A 52 1.83 -4.64 -11.95
N CYS A 53 2.55 -3.85 -11.13
CA CYS A 53 2.20 -3.69 -9.72
C CYS A 53 0.79 -3.10 -9.54
N PHE A 54 0.35 -2.16 -10.38
CA PHE A 54 -1.01 -1.63 -10.30
C PHE A 54 -2.07 -2.65 -10.71
N VAL A 55 -1.79 -3.49 -11.72
CA VAL A 55 -2.69 -4.60 -12.10
C VAL A 55 -2.79 -5.63 -10.97
N ALA A 56 -1.66 -6.00 -10.38
CA ALA A 56 -1.58 -6.90 -9.23
C ALA A 56 -2.37 -6.37 -8.03
N LEU A 57 -2.23 -5.07 -7.74
CA LEU A 57 -2.92 -4.40 -6.64
C LEU A 57 -4.44 -4.34 -6.83
N ASP A 58 -4.90 -4.05 -8.05
CA ASP A 58 -6.34 -4.06 -8.37
C ASP A 58 -6.93 -5.47 -8.19
N ALA A 59 -6.21 -6.52 -8.61
CA ALA A 59 -6.62 -7.90 -8.38
C ALA A 59 -6.66 -8.24 -6.88
N ALA A 60 -5.60 -7.93 -6.13
CA ALA A 60 -5.54 -8.14 -4.68
C ALA A 60 -6.71 -7.49 -3.94
N ALA A 61 -6.96 -6.20 -4.19
CA ALA A 61 -8.01 -5.43 -3.52
C ALA A 61 -9.42 -5.89 -3.88
N LYS A 62 -9.62 -6.52 -5.04
CA LYS A 62 -10.89 -7.13 -5.43
C LYS A 62 -11.12 -8.50 -4.80
N THR A 63 -10.05 -9.21 -4.45
CA THR A 63 -10.13 -10.58 -3.94
C THR A 63 -10.35 -10.65 -2.44
N ALA A 64 -9.75 -9.74 -1.67
CA ALA A 64 -9.79 -9.79 -0.21
C ALA A 64 -9.77 -8.40 0.44
N ASP A 65 -10.12 -8.33 1.73
CA ASP A 65 -10.08 -7.09 2.50
C ASP A 65 -8.63 -6.74 2.91
N VAL A 66 -7.87 -6.21 1.95
CA VAL A 66 -6.51 -5.75 2.15
C VAL A 66 -6.39 -4.25 1.93
N LYS A 67 -5.56 -3.61 2.77
CA LYS A 67 -5.19 -2.20 2.68
C LYS A 67 -3.82 -2.08 2.04
N ILE A 68 -3.69 -1.29 0.98
CA ILE A 68 -2.39 -0.96 0.41
C ILE A 68 -1.68 -0.01 1.37
N GLN A 69 -0.55 -0.46 1.92
CA GLN A 69 0.28 0.35 2.81
C GLN A 69 1.23 1.24 2.01
N ALA A 70 1.91 0.68 1.01
CA ALA A 70 2.87 1.42 0.19
C ALA A 70 3.16 0.77 -1.16
N VAL A 71 3.56 1.60 -2.13
CA VAL A 71 4.18 1.19 -3.39
C VAL A 71 5.47 1.98 -3.55
N GLU A 72 6.59 1.29 -3.38
CA GLU A 72 7.92 1.89 -3.43
C GLU A 72 8.55 1.61 -4.79
N ARG A 73 8.56 2.64 -5.65
CA ARG A 73 9.21 2.58 -6.96
C ARG A 73 10.70 2.32 -6.79
N ASN A 74 11.22 1.40 -7.59
CA ASN A 74 12.66 1.28 -7.75
C ASN A 74 13.17 2.48 -8.57
N ARG A 75 14.16 3.22 -8.04
CA ARG A 75 14.72 4.40 -8.74
C ARG A 75 15.65 4.04 -9.89
N LEU A 76 16.19 2.82 -9.89
CA LEU A 76 17.19 2.36 -10.84
C LEU A 76 16.65 1.29 -11.81
N SER A 77 15.39 0.90 -11.67
CA SER A 77 14.71 -0.04 -12.57
C SER A 77 13.24 0.34 -12.74
N ALA A 78 12.53 -0.35 -13.63
CA ALA A 78 11.10 -0.09 -13.87
C ALA A 78 10.18 -0.72 -12.81
N GLY A 79 10.73 -1.45 -11.83
CA GLY A 79 9.97 -2.22 -10.85
C GLY A 79 9.51 -1.44 -9.62
N ALA A 80 8.75 -2.11 -8.76
CA ALA A 80 8.34 -1.55 -7.47
C ALA A 80 8.14 -2.66 -6.43
N CYS A 81 8.40 -2.30 -5.16
CA CYS A 81 8.08 -3.11 -3.99
C CYS A 81 6.73 -2.66 -3.42
N VAL A 82 5.77 -3.56 -3.37
CA VAL A 82 4.40 -3.32 -2.90
C VAL A 82 4.20 -3.94 -1.53
N LYS A 83 3.51 -3.21 -0.65
CA LYS A 83 3.18 -3.63 0.72
C LYS A 83 1.68 -3.54 0.94
N MET A 84 1.03 -4.63 1.34
CA MET A 84 -0.40 -4.69 1.65
C MET A 84 -0.65 -5.31 3.03
N ARG A 85 -1.70 -4.86 3.72
CA ARG A 85 -2.04 -5.21 5.10
C ARG A 85 -3.42 -5.82 5.21
N GLY A 86 -3.60 -6.84 6.03
CA GLY A 86 -4.90 -7.46 6.27
C GLY A 86 -4.85 -8.51 7.37
N SER A 87 -5.89 -9.34 7.46
CA SER A 87 -5.77 -10.61 8.17
C SER A 87 -4.80 -11.54 7.43
N VAL A 88 -4.25 -12.56 8.11
CA VAL A 88 -3.33 -13.52 7.48
C VAL A 88 -3.99 -14.22 6.28
N SER A 89 -5.28 -14.56 6.40
CA SER A 89 -6.04 -15.18 5.32
C SER A 89 -6.28 -14.23 4.14
N ASP A 90 -6.65 -12.98 4.42
CA ASP A 90 -6.89 -11.99 3.37
C ASP A 90 -5.62 -11.67 2.60
N VAL A 91 -4.50 -11.50 3.31
CA VAL A 91 -3.20 -11.23 2.69
C VAL A 91 -2.74 -12.40 1.82
N LYS A 92 -2.95 -13.65 2.24
CA LYS A 92 -2.62 -14.83 1.41
C LYS A 92 -3.48 -14.89 0.16
N ALA A 93 -4.80 -14.71 0.29
CA ALA A 93 -5.71 -14.73 -0.85
C ALA A 93 -5.40 -13.60 -1.85
N ALA A 94 -5.14 -12.39 -1.34
CA ALA A 94 -4.72 -11.25 -2.14
C ALA A 94 -3.38 -11.48 -2.85
N MET A 95 -2.40 -12.11 -2.18
CA MET A 95 -1.09 -12.41 -2.77
C MET A 95 -1.22 -13.34 -3.98
N GLU A 96 -1.97 -14.44 -3.84
CA GLU A 96 -2.17 -15.38 -4.96
C GLU A 96 -2.81 -14.68 -6.17
N ALA A 97 -3.86 -13.88 -5.94
CA ALA A 97 -4.53 -13.14 -7.01
C ALA A 97 -3.63 -12.09 -7.67
N ALA A 98 -2.85 -11.35 -6.87
CA ALA A 98 -1.90 -10.35 -7.36
C ALA A 98 -0.84 -10.97 -8.28
N LEU A 99 -0.21 -12.06 -7.82
CA LEU A 99 0.85 -12.72 -8.58
C LEU A 99 0.30 -13.34 -9.87
N GLU A 100 -0.85 -14.00 -9.82
CA GLU A 100 -1.47 -14.58 -11.01
C GLU A 100 -1.81 -13.52 -12.07
N ALA A 101 -2.37 -12.37 -11.64
CA ALA A 101 -2.68 -11.27 -12.54
C ALA A 101 -1.43 -10.63 -13.17
N ALA A 102 -0.31 -10.60 -12.45
CA ALA A 102 0.94 -9.99 -12.90
C ALA A 102 1.81 -10.89 -13.79
N ARG A 103 1.75 -12.22 -13.60
CA ARG A 103 2.56 -13.22 -14.33
C ARG A 103 2.67 -13.02 -15.84
N PRO A 104 1.61 -12.69 -16.61
CA PRO A 104 1.73 -12.56 -18.06
C PRO A 104 2.45 -11.29 -18.52
N MET A 105 2.73 -10.32 -17.64
CA MET A 105 3.24 -9.00 -18.00
C MET A 105 4.52 -8.57 -17.30
N ALA A 106 4.92 -9.25 -16.22
CA ALA A 106 6.10 -8.90 -15.44
C ALA A 106 6.73 -10.13 -14.78
N ASN A 107 8.02 -10.03 -14.49
CA ASN A 107 8.69 -11.00 -13.64
C ASN A 107 8.37 -10.70 -12.19
N ILE A 108 8.03 -11.76 -11.45
CA ILE A 108 7.95 -11.71 -10.00
C ILE A 108 9.37 -11.81 -9.45
N VAL A 109 9.91 -10.71 -8.95
CA VAL A 109 11.27 -10.63 -8.40
C VAL A 109 11.30 -11.30 -7.03
N SER A 110 10.32 -10.98 -6.18
CA SER A 110 10.19 -11.59 -4.86
C SER A 110 8.74 -11.48 -4.35
N HIS A 111 8.35 -12.35 -3.41
CA HIS A 111 7.10 -12.22 -2.67
C HIS A 111 7.17 -12.95 -1.33
N THR A 112 6.48 -12.43 -0.31
CA THR A 112 6.40 -13.04 1.02
C THR A 112 5.16 -12.57 1.77
N VAL A 113 4.74 -13.37 2.75
CA VAL A 113 3.70 -13.02 3.72
C VAL A 113 4.25 -13.18 5.12
N ILE A 114 4.20 -12.12 5.91
CA ILE A 114 4.60 -12.11 7.31
C ILE A 114 3.33 -11.97 8.15
N ALA A 115 2.95 -13.03 8.84
CA ALA A 115 1.67 -13.12 9.54
C ALA A 115 1.56 -12.14 10.72
N ALA A 116 2.67 -11.90 11.42
CA ALA A 116 2.76 -10.98 12.55
C ALA A 116 4.18 -10.39 12.57
N PRO A 117 4.42 -9.27 11.86
CA PRO A 117 5.72 -8.61 11.89
C PRO A 117 6.08 -8.19 13.33
N ALA A 118 7.35 -8.32 13.70
CA ALA A 118 7.84 -7.84 14.98
C ALA A 118 7.78 -6.31 15.04
N ALA A 119 7.67 -5.72 16.23
CA ALA A 119 7.58 -4.27 16.41
C ALA A 119 8.73 -3.52 15.72
N ASP A 120 9.97 -3.97 15.90
CA ASP A 120 11.15 -3.37 15.24
C ASP A 120 11.08 -3.46 13.71
N THR A 121 10.44 -4.52 13.19
CA THR A 121 10.21 -4.69 11.75
C THR A 121 9.15 -3.71 11.24
N GLU A 122 8.10 -3.44 12.01
CA GLU A 122 7.09 -2.42 11.65
C GLU A 122 7.71 -1.03 11.53
N THR A 123 8.55 -0.64 12.50
CA THR A 123 9.30 0.62 12.43
C THR A 123 10.16 0.69 11.16
N ALA A 124 10.87 -0.39 10.83
CA ALA A 124 11.69 -0.45 9.62
C ALA A 124 10.87 -0.35 8.32
N ILE A 125 9.67 -0.96 8.29
CA ILE A 125 8.76 -0.87 7.15
C ILE A 125 8.25 0.56 6.97
N GLU A 126 7.90 1.26 8.05
CA GLU A 126 7.39 2.63 7.97
C GLU A 126 8.44 3.62 7.45
N MET A 127 9.71 3.42 7.81
CA MET A 127 10.84 4.24 7.34
C MET A 127 11.01 4.26 5.82
N THR A 128 10.39 3.35 5.06
CA THR A 128 10.52 3.28 3.60
C THR A 128 9.39 3.96 2.84
N ILE A 129 8.29 4.34 3.51
CA ILE A 129 7.02 4.75 2.85
C ILE A 129 7.03 6.21 2.36
N HIS A 130 7.97 7.05 2.81
CA HIS A 130 7.99 8.50 2.54
C HIS A 130 9.24 8.99 1.79
N LYS A 131 9.85 8.15 0.95
CA LYS A 131 11.11 8.47 0.24
C LYS A 131 10.94 8.85 -1.21
#